data_AF-B4MIP2-F1
#
_entry.id   AF-B4MIP2-F1
#
_cell.length_a   1.000
_cell.length_b   1.000
_cell.length_c   1.000
_cell.angle_alpha   90.00
_cell.angle_beta   90.00
_cell.angle_gamma   90.00
#
_symmetry.space_group_name_H-M   'P 1'
#
loop_
_entity.id
_entity.type
_entity.pdbx_description
1 polymer ?
#
loop_
_entity_poly.entity_id
_entity_poly.type
_entity_poly.pdbx_seq_one_letter_code
_entity_poly.pdbx_strand_id
1 'polypeptide(L)'
;MRKYQQLFLLLISFLSVCILLMYKSENNRLKYVLKYVNFFGRNDAAVLRRLDNGIGNRTMDEDKMFHLALSRPLPVWQLIGSSGDFYAYSSYWKRNELIAGGQAHVLVVGRKGAVVDFRCSLDMANGRQVQGKFRFQREEGQNHDTDAAFTSYHFFCQVSRDFGKPEIVSFMDAGTKNPVKLRLRHIKTQTKSLRLLPAIVCVDLVDYNMNSTFARREDALLQFFLIHQALGVDYFVVYNYDELPLQIIHILQRANIHLNGLPFNFPFPRQPSSNLTHQLIETDCQMRSFNYASFSILMKPNEIMYPSARFLDNDGKRSLHEQLRHYDATETRFELATFNVCFDERKKLLMDHVQYDPELKTNYKMLLHRLELPPPAPMATNNQVELALSKGLVHRYVDCVKVGKDGLHDWRNGVREDFMQHIDTLRNEVDLLI
;
A
#
# COMPACT_ATOMS: atom_id res chain seq x y z
N MET A 1 -64.50 -14.97 53.29
CA MET A 1 -63.03 -14.82 53.26
C MET A 1 -62.36 -15.18 51.92
N ARG A 2 -62.94 -16.04 51.06
CA ARG A 2 -62.34 -16.39 49.74
C ARG A 2 -62.08 -15.21 48.79
N LYS A 3 -62.94 -14.18 48.79
CA LYS A 3 -62.79 -13.00 47.91
C LYS A 3 -61.54 -12.16 48.24
N TYR A 4 -61.18 -12.06 49.51
CA TYR A 4 -59.98 -11.33 49.94
C TYR A 4 -58.69 -12.11 49.65
N GLN A 5 -58.73 -13.45 49.72
CA GLN A 5 -57.59 -14.29 49.33
C GLN A 5 -57.29 -14.21 47.82
N GLN A 6 -58.31 -14.18 46.98
CA GLN A 6 -58.12 -14.02 45.53
C GLN A 6 -57.57 -12.64 45.15
N LEU A 7 -58.04 -11.58 45.81
CA LEU A 7 -57.49 -10.24 45.63
C LEU A 7 -56.02 -10.17 46.06
N PHE A 8 -55.68 -10.79 47.20
CA PHE A 8 -54.31 -10.79 47.73
C PHE A 8 -53.33 -11.55 46.83
N LEU A 9 -53.74 -12.69 46.28
CA LEU A 9 -52.95 -13.45 45.30
C LEU A 9 -52.70 -12.67 44.01
N LEU A 10 -53.70 -11.91 43.53
CA LEU A 10 -53.56 -11.06 42.36
C LEU A 10 -52.57 -9.92 42.63
N LEU A 11 -52.63 -9.33 43.83
CA LEU A 11 -51.75 -8.25 44.24
C LEU A 11 -50.29 -8.72 44.38
N ILE A 12 -50.07 -9.92 44.95
CA ILE A 12 -48.74 -10.55 45.00
C ILE A 12 -48.21 -10.86 43.59
N SER A 13 -49.08 -11.40 42.71
CA SER A 13 -48.70 -11.68 41.32
C SER A 13 -48.28 -10.40 40.59
N PHE A 14 -49.05 -9.32 40.72
CA PHE A 14 -48.72 -8.02 40.15
C PHE A 14 -47.39 -7.46 40.69
N LEU A 15 -47.19 -7.53 42.02
CA LEU A 15 -45.96 -7.07 42.66
C LEU A 15 -44.74 -7.87 42.15
N SER A 16 -44.89 -9.18 41.97
CA SER A 16 -43.82 -10.04 41.46
C SER A 16 -43.41 -9.69 40.03
N VAL A 17 -44.38 -9.34 39.17
CA VAL A 17 -44.12 -8.89 37.79
C VAL A 17 -43.40 -7.54 37.77
N CYS A 18 -43.83 -6.59 38.62
CA CYS A 18 -43.15 -5.30 38.74
C CYS A 18 -41.69 -5.44 39.19
N ILE A 19 -41.43 -6.29 40.19
CA ILE A 19 -40.06 -6.57 40.66
C ILE A 19 -39.23 -7.20 39.55
N LEU A 20 -39.79 -8.12 38.78
CA LEU A 20 -39.10 -8.78 37.66
C LEU A 20 -38.75 -7.81 36.53
N LEU A 21 -39.63 -6.84 36.24
CA LEU A 21 -39.37 -5.77 35.27
C LEU A 21 -38.27 -4.81 35.76
N MET A 22 -38.28 -4.42 37.03
CA MET A 22 -37.21 -3.59 37.61
C MET A 22 -35.87 -4.33 37.57
N TYR A 23 -35.85 -5.62 37.92
CA TYR A 23 -34.64 -6.44 37.85
C TYR A 23 -34.10 -6.55 36.42
N LYS A 24 -34.97 -6.72 35.42
CA LYS A 24 -34.58 -6.75 34.01
C LYS A 24 -34.01 -5.40 33.54
N SER A 25 -34.62 -4.30 33.97
CA SER A 25 -34.15 -2.93 33.67
C SER A 25 -32.76 -2.67 34.23
N GLU A 26 -32.55 -2.96 35.52
CA GLU A 26 -31.27 -2.77 36.19
C GLU A 26 -30.19 -3.71 35.63
N ASN A 27 -30.51 -4.97 35.34
CA ASN A 27 -29.56 -5.90 34.73
C ASN A 27 -29.14 -5.45 33.31
N ASN A 28 -30.07 -4.91 32.52
CA ASN A 28 -29.75 -4.32 31.22
C ASN A 28 -28.86 -3.07 31.35
N ARG A 29 -29.13 -2.21 32.34
CA ARG A 29 -28.30 -1.04 32.64
C ARG A 29 -26.90 -1.46 33.08
N LEU A 30 -26.79 -2.48 33.94
CA LEU A 30 -25.51 -3.02 34.41
C LEU A 30 -24.69 -3.62 33.25
N LYS A 31 -25.34 -4.36 32.34
CA LYS A 31 -24.69 -4.86 31.11
C LYS A 31 -24.19 -3.72 30.22
N TYR A 32 -24.93 -2.62 30.12
CA TYR A 32 -24.52 -1.44 29.35
C TYR A 32 -23.28 -0.77 29.96
N VAL A 33 -23.26 -0.62 31.29
CA VAL A 33 -22.12 -0.06 32.02
C VAL A 33 -20.91 -0.99 31.98
N LEU A 34 -21.09 -2.31 32.17
CA LEU A 34 -20.02 -3.31 32.03
C LEU A 34 -19.44 -3.34 30.62
N LYS A 35 -20.27 -3.15 29.58
CA LYS A 35 -19.80 -3.02 28.20
C LYS A 35 -18.92 -1.77 28.00
N TYR A 36 -19.29 -0.65 28.60
CA TYR A 36 -18.50 0.60 28.55
C TYR A 36 -17.22 0.54 29.40
N VAL A 37 -17.26 -0.06 30.59
CA VAL A 37 -16.08 -0.19 31.48
C VAL A 37 -15.08 -1.22 30.93
N ASN A 38 -15.55 -2.32 30.33
CA ASN A 38 -14.65 -3.25 29.63
C ASN A 38 -14.04 -2.66 28.36
N PHE A 39 -14.68 -1.66 27.74
CA PHE A 39 -14.15 -0.99 26.56
C PHE A 39 -12.86 -0.21 26.88
N PHE A 40 -12.83 0.52 28.01
CA PHE A 40 -11.62 1.23 28.45
C PHE A 40 -10.50 0.28 28.91
N GLY A 41 -10.83 -0.86 29.53
CA GLY A 41 -9.81 -1.81 30.00
C GLY A 41 -9.21 -2.74 28.93
N ARG A 42 -9.98 -3.11 27.89
CA ARG A 42 -9.52 -4.04 26.84
C ARG A 42 -8.84 -3.36 25.66
N ASN A 43 -9.29 -2.18 25.24
CA ASN A 43 -8.67 -1.50 24.10
C ASN A 43 -7.22 -1.12 24.44
N ASP A 44 -6.96 -0.62 25.64
CA ASP A 44 -5.60 -0.32 26.09
C ASP A 44 -4.75 -1.60 26.18
N ALA A 45 -5.27 -2.72 26.69
CA ALA A 45 -4.51 -3.97 26.75
C ALA A 45 -4.26 -4.62 25.37
N ALA A 46 -5.18 -4.48 24.41
CA ALA A 46 -5.01 -4.98 23.05
C ALA A 46 -4.04 -4.10 22.24
N VAL A 47 -4.14 -2.78 22.40
CA VAL A 47 -3.19 -1.80 21.85
C VAL A 47 -1.80 -1.99 22.47
N LEU A 48 -1.70 -2.18 23.79
CA LEU A 48 -0.43 -2.44 24.48
C LEU A 48 0.18 -3.78 24.08
N ARG A 49 -0.60 -4.87 23.94
CA ARG A 49 -0.09 -6.14 23.41
C ARG A 49 0.40 -6.04 21.97
N ARG A 50 -0.16 -5.13 21.16
CA ARG A 50 0.33 -4.87 19.80
C ARG A 50 1.51 -3.91 19.76
N LEU A 51 1.63 -2.98 20.69
CA LEU A 51 2.88 -2.25 20.90
C LEU A 51 3.97 -3.24 21.29
N ASP A 52 3.69 -4.20 22.17
CA ASP A 52 4.66 -5.22 22.59
C ASP A 52 5.00 -6.24 21.46
N ASN A 53 4.02 -6.61 20.61
CA ASN A 53 4.23 -7.56 19.49
C ASN A 53 4.71 -6.90 18.18
N GLY A 54 4.30 -5.65 17.91
CA GLY A 54 4.70 -4.85 16.75
C GLY A 54 6.09 -4.23 16.93
N ILE A 55 6.47 -3.93 18.18
CA ILE A 55 7.86 -3.72 18.59
C ILE A 55 8.50 -5.10 18.85
N GLY A 56 8.44 -6.00 17.87
CA GLY A 56 9.30 -7.17 17.91
C GLY A 56 10.75 -6.70 17.75
N ASN A 57 11.44 -6.34 18.85
CA ASN A 57 12.87 -5.98 18.88
C ASN A 57 13.33 -4.93 17.84
N ARG A 58 12.49 -3.97 17.43
CA ARG A 58 12.96 -2.84 16.61
C ARG A 58 13.36 -1.68 17.50
N THR A 59 14.52 -1.09 17.19
CA THR A 59 14.98 0.09 17.93
C THR A 59 14.36 1.36 17.35
N MET A 60 14.11 2.38 18.18
CA MET A 60 13.64 3.68 17.68
C MET A 60 14.55 4.28 16.60
N ASP A 61 15.85 3.94 16.63
CA ASP A 61 16.82 4.35 15.60
C ASP A 61 16.57 3.67 14.25
N GLU A 62 16.16 2.41 14.23
CA GLU A 62 15.73 1.71 13.00
C GLU A 62 14.48 2.37 12.41
N ASP A 63 13.48 2.67 13.23
CA ASP A 63 12.23 3.27 12.75
C ASP A 63 12.45 4.66 12.15
N LYS A 64 13.30 5.46 12.81
CA LYS A 64 13.74 6.75 12.29
C LYS A 64 14.55 6.60 11.00
N MET A 65 15.39 5.56 10.90
CA MET A 65 16.12 5.26 9.67
C MET A 65 15.16 4.92 8.53
N PHE A 66 14.16 4.07 8.75
CA PHE A 66 13.15 3.72 7.74
C PHE A 66 12.37 4.94 7.28
N HIS A 67 11.90 5.78 8.20
CA HIS A 67 11.17 7.00 7.85
C HIS A 67 12.04 7.96 7.02
N LEU A 68 13.28 8.21 7.45
CA LEU A 68 14.21 9.07 6.71
C LEU A 68 14.55 8.47 5.35
N ALA A 69 14.77 7.17 5.31
CA ALA A 69 15.03 6.44 4.08
C ALA A 69 13.87 6.60 3.12
N LEU A 70 12.66 6.18 3.46
CA LEU A 70 11.50 6.22 2.54
C LEU A 70 11.16 7.65 2.09
N SER A 71 11.35 8.64 2.97
CA SER A 71 11.05 10.04 2.68
C SER A 71 12.14 10.79 1.89
N ARG A 72 13.44 10.41 1.96
CA ARG A 72 14.54 11.19 1.35
C ARG A 72 15.35 10.42 0.29
N PRO A 73 15.66 11.02 -0.87
CA PRO A 73 15.20 12.33 -1.35
C PRO A 73 13.70 12.32 -1.65
N LEU A 74 13.07 13.49 -1.47
CA LEU A 74 11.68 13.71 -1.87
C LEU A 74 11.61 13.69 -3.41
N PRO A 75 10.74 12.87 -4.01
CA PRO A 75 10.53 12.88 -5.44
C PRO A 75 9.78 14.17 -5.81
N VAL A 76 10.24 14.88 -6.84
CA VAL A 76 9.60 16.11 -7.31
C VAL A 76 9.78 16.15 -8.80
N TRP A 77 8.72 16.53 -9.52
CA TRP A 77 8.81 16.73 -10.95
C TRP A 77 9.75 17.88 -11.30
N GLN A 78 10.81 17.57 -12.05
CA GLN A 78 11.80 18.52 -12.52
C GLN A 78 11.90 18.45 -14.03
N LEU A 79 11.82 19.61 -14.70
CA LEU A 79 12.02 19.70 -16.14
C LEU A 79 13.45 19.31 -16.49
N ILE A 80 13.62 18.38 -17.43
CA ILE A 80 14.91 17.99 -18.01
C ILE A 80 14.92 18.35 -19.49
N GLY A 81 16.00 19.01 -19.92
CA GLY A 81 16.20 19.39 -21.31
C GLY A 81 15.60 20.76 -21.63
N SER A 82 16.01 21.27 -22.79
CA SER A 82 15.78 22.65 -23.19
C SER A 82 14.41 22.84 -23.85
N SER A 83 13.90 21.77 -24.46
CA SER A 83 12.69 21.80 -25.27
C SER A 83 11.39 21.79 -24.45
N GLY A 84 11.47 21.62 -23.12
CA GLY A 84 10.28 21.58 -22.26
C GLY A 84 9.52 20.25 -22.32
N ASP A 85 10.10 19.21 -22.93
CA ASP A 85 9.39 17.98 -23.27
C ASP A 85 9.54 16.84 -22.28
N PHE A 86 10.56 16.85 -21.40
CA PHE A 86 10.85 15.76 -20.47
C PHE A 86 10.87 16.23 -19.02
N TYR A 87 10.35 15.40 -18.11
CA TYR A 87 10.26 15.69 -16.68
C TYR A 87 10.69 14.47 -15.89
N ALA A 88 11.68 14.59 -15.01
CA ALA A 88 12.04 13.53 -14.07
C ALA A 88 11.26 13.64 -12.77
N TYR A 89 10.91 12.50 -12.20
CA TYR A 89 10.24 12.42 -10.90
C TYR A 89 11.17 11.97 -9.77
N SER A 90 11.86 10.84 -9.97
CA SER A 90 12.71 10.23 -8.95
C SER A 90 13.94 9.57 -9.59
N SER A 91 15.01 9.45 -8.80
CA SER A 91 16.27 8.91 -9.27
C SER A 91 16.93 7.98 -8.24
N TYR A 92 17.47 6.88 -8.74
CA TYR A 92 17.98 5.76 -7.96
C TYR A 92 19.37 5.39 -8.44
N TRP A 93 20.24 4.97 -7.52
CA TRP A 93 21.57 4.46 -7.82
C TRP A 93 21.65 2.99 -7.46
N LYS A 94 21.92 2.14 -8.45
CA LYS A 94 22.19 0.71 -8.27
C LYS A 94 23.67 0.45 -8.56
N ARG A 95 24.40 -0.06 -7.56
CA ARG A 95 25.78 -0.53 -7.76
C ARG A 95 25.74 -1.90 -8.43
N ASN A 96 26.62 -2.14 -9.39
CA ASN A 96 26.76 -3.47 -9.99
C ASN A 96 27.56 -4.35 -9.04
N GLU A 97 27.07 -5.57 -8.74
CA GLU A 97 27.78 -6.50 -7.86
C GLU A 97 28.97 -7.17 -8.55
N LEU A 98 28.80 -7.53 -9.82
CA LEU A 98 29.75 -8.37 -10.57
C LEU A 98 30.77 -7.58 -11.40
N ILE A 99 30.54 -6.28 -11.61
CA ILE A 99 31.37 -5.42 -12.46
C ILE A 99 31.60 -4.10 -11.72
N ALA A 100 32.79 -3.53 -11.81
CA ALA A 100 33.08 -2.21 -11.27
C ALA A 100 32.11 -1.15 -11.82
N GLY A 101 31.64 -0.26 -10.94
CA GLY A 101 30.73 0.83 -11.28
C GLY A 101 29.27 0.57 -10.91
N GLY A 102 28.37 1.16 -11.69
CA GLY A 102 26.94 1.15 -11.38
C GLY A 102 26.12 1.96 -12.38
N GLN A 103 24.84 2.05 -12.09
CA GLN A 103 23.84 2.67 -12.94
C GLN A 103 22.92 3.56 -12.11
N ALA A 104 22.81 4.83 -12.52
CA ALA A 104 21.69 5.65 -12.10
C ALA A 104 20.47 5.30 -12.97
N HIS A 105 19.31 5.17 -12.34
CA HIS A 105 18.02 4.92 -12.98
C HIS A 105 17.06 6.02 -12.56
N VAL A 106 16.53 6.76 -13.53
CA VAL A 106 15.65 7.91 -13.33
C VAL A 106 14.32 7.65 -14.02
N LEU A 107 13.22 7.90 -13.31
CA LEU A 107 11.86 7.83 -13.85
C LEU A 107 11.53 9.17 -14.51
N VAL A 108 11.20 9.12 -15.80
CA VAL A 108 10.99 10.30 -16.64
C VAL A 108 9.69 10.17 -17.41
N VAL A 109 8.94 11.27 -17.52
CA VAL A 109 7.81 11.39 -18.44
C VAL A 109 8.19 12.36 -19.54
N GLY A 110 7.98 11.95 -20.79
CA GLY A 110 8.23 12.77 -21.97
C GLY A 110 6.96 12.99 -22.78
N ARG A 111 6.87 14.10 -23.51
CA ARG A 111 5.82 14.27 -24.53
C ARG A 111 5.98 13.23 -25.64
N LYS A 112 4.86 12.75 -26.17
CA LYS A 112 4.85 11.79 -27.27
C LYS A 112 5.53 12.40 -28.50
N GLY A 113 6.49 11.68 -29.09
CA GLY A 113 7.27 12.15 -30.25
C GLY A 113 8.50 13.00 -29.93
N ALA A 114 8.76 13.32 -28.65
CA ALA A 114 9.98 14.04 -28.28
C ALA A 114 11.25 13.20 -28.54
N VAL A 115 12.30 13.86 -29.05
CA VAL A 115 13.59 13.23 -29.36
C VAL A 115 14.41 13.11 -28.08
N VAL A 116 14.88 11.90 -27.77
CA VAL A 116 15.67 11.63 -26.57
C VAL A 116 17.16 11.69 -26.92
N ASP A 117 17.81 12.83 -26.69
CA ASP A 117 19.26 13.01 -26.88
C ASP A 117 19.89 13.72 -25.68
N PHE A 118 20.34 12.93 -24.71
CA PHE A 118 20.94 13.45 -23.47
C PHE A 118 22.34 12.89 -23.25
N ARG A 119 23.19 13.73 -22.67
CA ARG A 119 24.42 13.33 -22.01
C ARG A 119 24.16 13.28 -20.51
N CYS A 120 24.82 12.35 -19.83
CA CYS A 120 24.66 12.21 -18.39
C CYS A 120 26.01 12.23 -17.67
N SER A 121 26.02 12.77 -16.47
CA SER A 121 27.16 12.74 -15.54
C SER A 121 26.69 12.47 -14.12
N LEU A 122 27.60 11.99 -13.27
CA LEU A 122 27.36 11.71 -11.86
C LEU A 122 28.27 12.62 -11.05
N ASP A 123 27.69 13.33 -10.08
CA ASP A 123 28.47 14.09 -9.10
C ASP A 123 28.67 13.22 -7.86
N MET A 124 29.93 13.03 -7.50
CA MET A 124 30.37 12.21 -6.38
C MET A 124 30.40 13.05 -5.09
N ALA A 125 30.32 12.39 -3.93
CA ALA A 125 30.38 13.07 -2.63
C ALA A 125 31.66 13.90 -2.40
N ASN A 126 32.75 13.59 -3.11
CA ASN A 126 34.01 14.35 -3.06
C ASN A 126 34.06 15.55 -4.03
N GLY A 127 32.94 15.90 -4.67
CA GLY A 127 32.85 17.00 -5.64
C GLY A 127 33.36 16.67 -7.04
N ARG A 128 33.89 15.46 -7.27
CA ARG A 128 34.31 15.03 -8.61
C ARG A 128 33.08 14.72 -9.47
N GLN A 129 33.09 15.19 -10.71
CA GLN A 129 32.10 14.82 -11.71
C GLN A 129 32.64 13.72 -12.63
N VAL A 130 31.82 12.71 -12.91
CA VAL A 130 32.14 11.57 -13.77
C VAL A 130 31.14 11.49 -14.91
N GLN A 131 31.61 11.48 -16.15
CA GLN A 131 30.73 11.29 -17.30
C GLN A 131 30.28 9.84 -17.42
N GLY A 132 28.99 9.62 -17.60
CA GLY A 132 28.40 8.30 -17.79
C GLY A 132 27.90 8.08 -19.21
N LYS A 133 27.61 6.81 -19.53
CA LYS A 133 26.95 6.42 -20.77
C LYS A 133 25.44 6.51 -20.58
N PHE A 134 24.82 7.41 -21.31
CA PHE A 134 23.37 7.55 -21.34
C PHE A 134 22.73 6.40 -22.12
N ARG A 135 21.66 5.84 -21.56
CA ARG A 135 20.74 4.90 -22.21
C ARG A 135 19.33 5.26 -21.76
N PHE A 136 18.34 4.94 -22.58
CA PHE A 136 16.95 5.06 -22.17
C PHE A 136 16.17 3.84 -22.62
N GLN A 137 15.06 3.59 -21.94
CA GLN A 137 14.05 2.63 -22.33
C GLN A 137 12.72 3.34 -22.31
N ARG A 138 11.96 3.21 -23.39
CA ARG A 138 10.57 3.66 -23.44
C ARG A 138 9.70 2.55 -22.86
N GLU A 139 8.79 2.91 -21.96
CA GLU A 139 7.79 1.99 -21.47
C GLU A 139 6.59 2.03 -22.42
N GLU A 140 6.32 0.90 -23.08
CA GLU A 140 5.14 0.76 -23.93
C GLU A 140 3.97 0.36 -23.03
N GLY A 141 2.94 1.22 -22.95
CA GLY A 141 1.72 0.89 -22.22
C GLY A 141 1.06 -0.34 -22.85
N GLN A 142 0.59 -1.28 -22.00
CA GLN A 142 -0.10 -2.51 -22.47
C GLN A 142 -1.34 -2.22 -23.32
N ASN A 143 -1.92 -1.02 -23.16
CA ASN A 143 -2.92 -0.49 -24.09
C ASN A 143 -2.26 0.64 -24.87
N HIS A 144 -2.18 0.49 -26.19
CA HIS A 144 -1.91 1.58 -27.13
C HIS A 144 -3.04 2.60 -27.04
N ASP A 145 -3.03 3.40 -25.97
CA ASP A 145 -3.89 4.56 -25.86
C ASP A 145 -3.34 5.60 -26.85
N THR A 146 -3.90 5.60 -28.06
CA THR A 146 -3.45 6.44 -29.17
C THR A 146 -3.49 7.93 -28.80
N ASP A 147 -4.32 8.29 -27.81
CA ASP A 147 -4.58 9.65 -27.35
C ASP A 147 -3.72 10.10 -26.17
N ALA A 148 -2.81 9.26 -25.67
CA ALA A 148 -1.91 9.67 -24.59
C ALA A 148 -0.91 10.75 -25.08
N ALA A 149 -0.96 11.93 -24.46
CA ALA A 149 -0.06 13.05 -24.76
C ALA A 149 1.39 12.81 -24.26
N PHE A 150 1.54 11.87 -23.32
CA PHE A 150 2.78 11.59 -22.61
C PHE A 150 3.18 10.11 -22.70
N THR A 151 4.45 9.83 -22.49
CA THR A 151 5.04 8.49 -22.48
C THR A 151 6.05 8.38 -21.33
N SER A 152 6.08 7.23 -20.64
CA SER A 152 7.05 6.93 -19.59
C SER A 152 8.38 6.48 -20.21
N TYR A 153 9.46 6.94 -19.60
CA TYR A 153 10.83 6.60 -19.95
C TYR A 153 11.62 6.26 -18.68
N HIS A 154 12.47 5.26 -18.81
CA HIS A 154 13.50 4.94 -17.85
C HIS A 154 14.81 5.49 -18.39
N PHE A 155 15.35 6.53 -17.77
CA PHE A 155 16.65 7.08 -18.12
C PHE A 155 17.72 6.41 -17.29
N PHE A 156 18.82 6.06 -17.94
CA PHE A 156 19.91 5.33 -17.34
C PHE A 156 21.24 6.04 -17.57
N CYS A 157 22.01 6.24 -16.51
CA CYS A 157 23.39 6.74 -16.60
C CYS A 157 24.35 5.68 -16.04
N GLN A 158 25.08 5.01 -16.93
CA GLN A 158 25.96 3.89 -16.57
C GLN A 158 27.43 4.34 -16.51
N VAL A 159 28.15 3.89 -15.47
CA VAL A 159 29.60 4.04 -15.37
C VAL A 159 30.25 2.68 -15.19
N SER A 160 31.36 2.46 -15.89
CA SER A 160 32.07 1.17 -15.96
C SER A 160 33.19 1.01 -14.93
N ARG A 161 33.48 2.07 -14.17
CA ARG A 161 34.48 2.06 -13.09
C ARG A 161 33.79 2.46 -11.80
N ASP A 162 34.29 1.92 -10.71
CA ASP A 162 33.83 2.31 -9.39
C ASP A 162 34.51 3.61 -8.97
N PHE A 163 33.71 4.66 -8.80
CA PHE A 163 34.18 5.96 -8.35
C PHE A 163 33.74 6.24 -6.90
N GLY A 164 33.03 5.32 -6.25
CA GLY A 164 32.39 5.50 -4.95
C GLY A 164 30.88 5.69 -5.05
N LYS A 165 30.29 6.42 -4.09
CA LYS A 165 28.85 6.66 -4.00
C LYS A 165 28.48 8.01 -4.65
N PRO A 166 27.82 8.03 -5.82
CA PRO A 166 27.34 9.27 -6.43
C PRO A 166 26.11 9.79 -5.69
N GLU A 167 26.06 11.09 -5.41
CA GLU A 167 24.93 11.71 -4.71
C GLU A 167 23.92 12.32 -5.68
N ILE A 168 24.38 12.72 -6.87
CA ILE A 168 23.58 13.44 -7.86
C ILE A 168 23.83 12.84 -9.24
N VAL A 169 22.76 12.69 -10.02
CA VAL A 169 22.83 12.48 -11.47
C VAL A 169 22.45 13.76 -12.18
N SER A 170 23.22 14.10 -13.20
CA SER A 170 23.04 15.29 -14.02
C SER A 170 22.71 14.87 -15.45
N PHE A 171 21.67 15.47 -16.03
CA PHE A 171 21.35 15.31 -17.46
C PHE A 171 21.52 16.64 -18.18
N MET A 172 22.19 16.58 -19.33
CA MET A 172 22.43 17.72 -20.21
C MET A 172 21.95 17.35 -21.61
N ASP A 173 21.02 18.15 -22.12
CA ASP A 173 20.55 18.05 -23.51
C ASP A 173 21.64 18.60 -24.44
N ALA A 174 21.76 18.04 -25.65
CA ALA A 174 22.72 18.48 -26.65
C ALA A 174 22.62 20.00 -26.95
N GLY A 175 21.44 20.60 -26.75
CA GLY A 175 21.19 22.03 -26.95
C GLY A 175 21.49 22.97 -25.77
N THR A 176 21.65 22.47 -24.53
CA THR A 176 21.83 23.32 -23.34
C THR A 176 23.16 23.17 -22.64
N LYS A 177 23.62 24.27 -22.03
CA LYS A 177 24.84 24.30 -21.21
C LYS A 177 24.61 23.96 -19.74
N ASN A 178 23.37 24.06 -19.24
CA ASN A 178 23.07 23.89 -17.83
C ASN A 178 22.53 22.47 -17.56
N PRO A 179 23.26 21.63 -16.82
CA PRO A 179 22.78 20.30 -16.47
C PRO A 179 21.69 20.38 -15.40
N VAL A 180 20.66 19.57 -15.53
CA VAL A 180 19.62 19.39 -14.50
C VAL A 180 20.09 18.32 -13.53
N LYS A 181 20.08 18.64 -12.22
CA LYS A 181 20.65 17.83 -11.15
C LYS A 181 19.57 17.16 -10.31
N LEU A 182 19.60 15.83 -10.25
CA LEU A 182 18.68 15.02 -9.47
C LEU A 182 19.42 14.28 -8.36
N ARG A 183 18.89 14.33 -7.13
CA ARG A 183 19.47 13.60 -5.99
C ARG A 183 19.17 12.11 -6.08
N LEU A 184 20.21 11.30 -6.01
CA LEU A 184 20.14 9.86 -6.11
C LEU A 184 19.76 9.21 -4.78
N ARG A 185 18.84 8.26 -4.85
CA ARG A 185 18.56 7.32 -3.78
C ARG A 185 19.38 6.05 -3.97
N HIS A 186 20.16 5.65 -2.98
CA HIS A 186 20.96 4.45 -3.10
C HIS A 186 20.14 3.18 -2.88
N ILE A 187 20.19 2.29 -3.86
CA ILE A 187 19.74 0.91 -3.76
C ILE A 187 20.94 0.08 -3.34
N LYS A 188 20.91 -0.42 -2.10
CA LYS A 188 21.99 -1.22 -1.54
C LYS A 188 21.77 -2.67 -1.94
N THR A 189 22.76 -3.28 -2.56
CA THR A 189 22.78 -4.73 -2.68
C THR A 189 23.13 -5.31 -1.31
N GLN A 190 22.08 -5.83 -0.65
CA GLN A 190 21.98 -6.39 0.70
C GLN A 190 23.21 -6.22 1.61
N THR A 191 23.15 -5.27 2.55
CA THR A 191 23.98 -5.33 3.75
C THR A 191 23.25 -6.17 4.80
N LYS A 192 23.88 -7.26 5.25
CA LYS A 192 23.38 -8.27 6.20
C LYS A 192 22.89 -7.77 7.58
N SER A 193 22.78 -6.46 7.81
CA SER A 193 22.62 -5.86 9.14
C SER A 193 21.27 -5.23 9.44
N LEU A 194 20.34 -5.08 8.46
CA LEU A 194 19.01 -4.52 8.73
C LEU A 194 17.93 -5.58 8.62
N ARG A 195 17.06 -5.65 9.63
CA ARG A 195 15.86 -6.48 9.60
C ARG A 195 14.84 -5.84 8.64
N LEU A 196 14.58 -6.50 7.51
CA LEU A 196 13.59 -6.03 6.55
C LEU A 196 12.19 -5.96 7.16
N LEU A 197 11.41 -4.97 6.72
CA LEU A 197 9.98 -4.91 6.95
C LEU A 197 9.30 -6.11 6.24
N PRO A 198 8.24 -6.70 6.81
CA PRO A 198 7.52 -7.79 6.14
C PRO A 198 6.95 -7.30 4.81
N ALA A 199 6.25 -6.17 4.84
CA ALA A 199 5.68 -5.54 3.66
C ALA A 199 5.59 -4.01 3.82
N ILE A 200 5.59 -3.31 2.70
CA ILE A 200 5.18 -1.91 2.57
C ILE A 200 3.96 -1.84 1.66
N VAL A 201 2.97 -1.06 2.08
CA VAL A 201 1.83 -0.70 1.22
C VAL A 201 2.04 0.70 0.68
N CYS A 202 2.07 0.80 -0.65
CA CYS A 202 2.03 2.08 -1.34
C CYS A 202 0.57 2.44 -1.65
N VAL A 203 0.18 3.65 -1.30
CA VAL A 203 -1.18 4.16 -1.46
C VAL A 203 -1.22 5.18 -2.57
N ASP A 204 -1.99 4.91 -3.62
CA ASP A 204 -2.23 5.81 -4.73
C ASP A 204 -3.43 6.73 -4.43
N LEU A 205 -3.15 7.98 -4.07
CA LEU A 205 -4.16 9.06 -4.00
C LEU A 205 -4.12 9.99 -5.22
N VAL A 206 -3.30 9.69 -6.23
CA VAL A 206 -3.19 10.52 -7.44
C VAL A 206 -4.35 10.26 -8.36
N ASP A 207 -4.58 8.98 -8.68
CA ASP A 207 -5.66 8.54 -9.57
C ASP A 207 -6.92 8.11 -8.80
N TYR A 208 -6.96 8.37 -7.50
CA TYR A 208 -8.09 8.00 -6.65
C TYR A 208 -9.07 9.16 -6.52
N ASN A 209 -10.35 8.86 -6.72
CA ASN A 209 -11.40 9.86 -6.58
C ASN A 209 -11.75 10.06 -5.09
N MET A 210 -11.16 11.07 -4.47
CA MET A 210 -11.46 11.47 -3.08
C MET A 210 -12.91 11.95 -2.87
N ASN A 211 -13.67 12.19 -3.94
CA ASN A 211 -15.10 12.52 -3.86
C ASN A 211 -16.02 11.30 -3.99
N SER A 212 -15.48 10.08 -4.13
CA SER A 212 -16.25 8.84 -4.18
C SER A 212 -17.01 8.56 -2.87
N THR A 213 -18.03 7.71 -2.94
CA THR A 213 -18.80 7.24 -1.76
C THR A 213 -17.89 6.65 -0.70
N PHE A 214 -16.89 5.85 -1.11
CA PHE A 214 -15.89 5.27 -0.22
C PHE A 214 -15.05 6.34 0.48
N ALA A 215 -14.50 7.30 -0.27
CA ALA A 215 -13.60 8.33 0.27
C ALA A 215 -14.28 9.33 1.21
N ARG A 216 -15.55 9.66 0.95
CA ARG A 216 -16.34 10.55 1.82
C ARG A 216 -16.53 10.00 3.23
N ARG A 217 -16.40 8.68 3.39
CA ARG A 217 -16.49 8.04 4.69
C ARG A 217 -15.09 7.85 5.28
N GLU A 218 -14.72 8.75 6.20
CA GLU A 218 -13.43 8.69 6.88
C GLU A 218 -13.20 7.34 7.58
N ASP A 219 -14.24 6.70 8.13
CA ASP A 219 -14.14 5.36 8.73
C ASP A 219 -13.67 4.30 7.74
N ALA A 220 -14.04 4.40 6.46
CA ALA A 220 -13.66 3.43 5.44
C ALA A 220 -12.19 3.61 5.05
N LEU A 221 -11.74 4.86 4.90
CA LEU A 221 -10.33 5.20 4.72
C LEU A 221 -9.48 4.75 5.92
N LEU A 222 -9.95 4.98 7.14
CA LEU A 222 -9.27 4.52 8.36
C LEU A 222 -9.18 2.99 8.41
N GLN A 223 -10.29 2.29 8.11
CA GLN A 223 -10.33 0.83 8.06
C GLN A 223 -9.31 0.24 7.08
N PHE A 224 -9.10 0.87 5.92
CA PHE A 224 -8.05 0.44 4.99
C PHE A 224 -6.69 0.34 5.69
N PHE A 225 -6.26 1.37 6.42
CA PHE A 225 -4.95 1.33 7.10
C PHE A 225 -4.93 0.34 8.26
N LEU A 226 -5.97 0.30 9.08
CA LEU A 226 -6.05 -0.58 10.25
C LEU A 226 -6.06 -2.06 9.85
N ILE A 227 -6.75 -2.42 8.76
CA ILE A 227 -6.76 -3.78 8.22
C ILE A 227 -5.34 -4.21 7.82
N HIS A 228 -4.64 -3.38 7.05
CA HIS A 228 -3.27 -3.68 6.62
C HIS A 228 -2.28 -3.69 7.80
N GLN A 229 -2.48 -2.82 8.79
CA GLN A 229 -1.70 -2.88 10.04
C GLN A 229 -1.90 -4.21 10.76
N ALA A 230 -3.14 -4.70 10.87
CA ALA A 230 -3.43 -5.99 11.50
C ALA A 230 -2.87 -7.20 10.70
N LEU A 231 -2.49 -7.00 9.43
CA LEU A 231 -1.75 -7.96 8.62
C LEU A 231 -0.22 -7.90 8.82
N GLY A 232 0.27 -6.93 9.60
CA GLY A 232 1.71 -6.71 9.87
C GLY A 232 2.36 -5.65 8.97
N VAL A 233 1.59 -4.72 8.42
CA VAL A 233 2.11 -3.57 7.65
C VAL A 233 2.20 -2.33 8.56
N ASP A 234 3.42 -1.97 8.94
CA ASP A 234 3.64 -0.80 9.81
C ASP A 234 3.91 0.49 9.01
N TYR A 235 4.39 0.36 7.77
CA TYR A 235 4.86 1.46 6.94
C TYR A 235 4.04 1.58 5.65
N PHE A 236 3.55 2.80 5.43
CA PHE A 236 2.81 3.17 4.24
C PHE A 236 3.56 4.28 3.49
N VAL A 237 3.59 4.18 2.16
CA VAL A 237 4.09 5.23 1.28
C VAL A 237 2.90 5.82 0.54
N VAL A 238 2.53 7.06 0.85
CA VAL A 238 1.29 7.66 0.34
C VAL A 238 1.65 8.69 -0.72
N TYR A 239 1.27 8.43 -1.97
CA TYR A 239 1.44 9.34 -3.08
C TYR A 239 0.29 10.35 -3.09
N ASN A 240 0.62 11.63 -3.27
CA ASN A 240 -0.33 12.75 -3.12
C ASN A 240 -0.95 12.83 -1.70
N TYR A 241 -0.07 12.70 -0.70
CA TYR A 241 -0.42 12.65 0.72
C TYR A 241 -1.31 13.79 1.22
N ASP A 242 -1.20 14.97 0.61
CA ASP A 242 -1.95 16.18 1.01
C ASP A 242 -3.48 16.02 0.84
N GLU A 243 -3.93 15.05 0.06
CA GLU A 243 -5.37 14.71 -0.08
C GLU A 243 -5.95 13.96 1.12
N LEU A 244 -5.11 13.39 2.00
CA LEU A 244 -5.59 12.60 3.13
C LEU A 244 -6.11 13.54 4.26
N PRO A 245 -7.32 13.31 4.81
CA PRO A 245 -7.85 14.11 5.90
C PRO A 245 -6.94 14.14 7.15
N LEU A 246 -6.73 15.32 7.72
CA LEU A 246 -5.86 15.53 8.89
C LEU A 246 -6.31 14.71 10.11
N GLN A 247 -7.62 14.51 10.30
CA GLN A 247 -8.16 13.69 11.38
C GLN A 247 -7.67 12.24 11.27
N ILE A 248 -7.70 11.67 10.07
CA ILE A 248 -7.22 10.32 9.80
C ILE A 248 -5.73 10.23 10.10
N ILE A 249 -4.93 11.18 9.60
CA ILE A 249 -3.48 11.24 9.86
C ILE A 249 -3.17 11.17 11.37
N HIS A 250 -3.86 11.98 12.18
CA HIS A 250 -3.64 12.00 13.63
C HIS A 250 -4.02 10.68 14.30
N ILE A 251 -5.09 10.02 13.88
CA ILE A 251 -5.50 8.72 14.42
C ILE A 251 -4.46 7.65 14.05
N LEU A 252 -4.00 7.63 12.81
CA LEU A 252 -3.01 6.66 12.33
C LEU A 252 -1.66 6.80 13.08
N GLN A 253 -1.23 8.04 13.33
CA GLN A 253 -0.02 8.29 14.13
C GLN A 253 -0.16 7.77 15.56
N ARG A 254 -1.33 7.91 16.19
CA ARG A 254 -1.60 7.35 17.53
C ARG A 254 -1.65 5.82 17.52
N ALA A 255 -2.08 5.22 16.42
CA ALA A 255 -2.07 3.78 16.21
C ALA A 255 -0.66 3.22 15.88
N ASN A 256 0.39 4.05 15.92
CA ASN A 256 1.75 3.68 15.52
C ASN A 256 1.84 3.20 14.06
N ILE A 257 1.02 3.78 13.17
CA ILE A 257 1.11 3.58 11.73
C ILE A 257 1.99 4.68 11.14
N HIS A 258 3.06 4.29 10.45
CA HIS A 258 4.01 5.22 9.87
C HIS A 258 3.65 5.57 8.43
N LEU A 259 3.21 6.82 8.23
CA LEU A 259 2.90 7.37 6.90
C LEU A 259 4.11 8.14 6.35
N ASN A 260 4.59 7.74 5.18
CA ASN A 260 5.59 8.48 4.41
C ASN A 260 4.90 9.14 3.23
N GLY A 261 4.57 10.42 3.38
CA GLY A 261 3.92 11.20 2.34
C GLY A 261 4.88 11.62 1.23
N LEU A 262 4.52 11.36 -0.03
CA LEU A 262 5.26 11.77 -1.21
C LEU A 262 4.39 12.70 -2.07
N PRO A 263 4.93 13.84 -2.53
CA PRO A 263 4.18 14.71 -3.42
C PRO A 263 4.10 14.10 -4.82
N PHE A 264 2.99 14.37 -5.51
CA PHE A 264 2.81 14.04 -6.93
C PHE A 264 2.36 15.28 -7.69
N ASN A 265 3.22 16.29 -7.70
CA ASN A 265 2.96 17.61 -8.27
C ASN A 265 3.16 17.64 -9.80
N PHE A 266 2.42 16.84 -10.55
CA PHE A 266 2.60 16.74 -12.01
C PHE A 266 2.42 18.12 -12.67
N PRO A 267 3.39 18.60 -13.47
CA PRO A 267 3.48 20.01 -13.85
C PRO A 267 2.52 20.44 -14.99
N PHE A 268 1.56 19.60 -15.36
CA PHE A 268 0.64 19.87 -16.46
C PHE A 268 -0.83 19.81 -16.04
N PRO A 269 -1.69 20.68 -16.60
CA PRO A 269 -3.12 20.66 -16.32
C PRO A 269 -3.81 19.41 -16.87
N ARG A 270 -3.32 18.88 -18.00
CA ARG A 270 -3.74 17.58 -18.51
C ARG A 270 -2.87 16.51 -17.86
N GLN A 271 -3.46 15.78 -16.93
CA GLN A 271 -2.80 14.67 -16.24
C GLN A 271 -2.40 13.55 -17.23
N PRO A 272 -1.40 12.74 -16.86
CA PRO A 272 -1.09 11.52 -17.61
C PRO A 272 -2.33 10.60 -17.60
N SER A 273 -2.38 9.64 -18.53
CA SER A 273 -3.42 8.61 -18.44
C SER A 273 -3.25 7.83 -17.12
N SER A 274 -4.36 7.36 -16.54
CA SER A 274 -4.29 6.66 -15.25
C SER A 274 -3.37 5.42 -15.29
N ASN A 275 -3.32 4.71 -16.41
CA ASN A 275 -2.39 3.58 -16.56
C ASN A 275 -0.92 4.02 -16.49
N LEU A 276 -0.58 5.15 -17.10
CA LEU A 276 0.77 5.71 -17.09
C LEU A 276 1.15 6.18 -15.68
N THR A 277 0.24 6.87 -14.99
CA THR A 277 0.42 7.27 -13.59
C THR A 277 0.62 6.05 -12.69
N HIS A 278 -0.24 5.04 -12.82
CA HIS A 278 -0.17 3.81 -12.04
C HIS A 278 1.19 3.10 -12.21
N GLN A 279 1.65 2.87 -13.44
CA GLN A 279 2.94 2.24 -13.73
C GLN A 279 4.13 3.02 -13.15
N LEU A 280 4.07 4.35 -13.23
CA LEU A 280 5.12 5.21 -12.70
C LEU A 280 5.19 5.16 -11.18
N ILE A 281 4.04 5.24 -10.51
CA ILE A 281 3.94 5.13 -9.05
C ILE A 281 4.34 3.73 -8.60
N GLU A 282 3.93 2.69 -9.31
CA GLU A 282 4.26 1.30 -9.00
C GLU A 282 5.78 1.08 -9.07
N THR A 283 6.42 1.56 -10.13
CA THR A 283 7.87 1.49 -10.29
C THR A 283 8.60 2.28 -9.20
N ASP A 284 8.14 3.48 -8.87
CA ASP A 284 8.71 4.28 -7.77
C ASP A 284 8.58 3.55 -6.42
N CYS A 285 7.41 3.00 -6.14
CA CYS A 285 7.10 2.25 -4.93
C CYS A 285 8.04 1.06 -4.75
N GLN A 286 8.21 0.24 -5.79
CA GLN A 286 9.12 -0.90 -5.78
C GLN A 286 10.56 -0.48 -5.49
N MET A 287 11.06 0.50 -6.25
CA MET A 287 12.45 0.96 -6.16
C MET A 287 12.76 1.62 -4.80
N ARG A 288 11.78 2.31 -4.22
CA ARG A 288 11.87 2.93 -2.90
C ARG A 288 11.85 1.90 -1.78
N SER A 289 11.09 0.83 -1.94
CA SER A 289 10.90 -0.23 -0.95
C SER A 289 12.00 -1.30 -0.98
N PHE A 290 12.75 -1.40 -2.08
CA PHE A 290 13.67 -2.51 -2.38
C PHE A 290 14.63 -2.93 -1.26
N ASN A 291 15.20 -2.00 -0.49
CA ASN A 291 16.14 -2.36 0.61
C ASN A 291 15.48 -2.46 1.99
N TYR A 292 14.18 -2.20 2.08
CA TYR A 292 13.52 -1.93 3.35
C TYR A 292 12.39 -2.91 3.62
N ALA A 293 11.79 -3.51 2.61
CA ALA A 293 10.72 -4.47 2.78
C ALA A 293 10.96 -5.75 1.96
N SER A 294 10.35 -6.84 2.40
CA SER A 294 10.35 -8.13 1.69
C SER A 294 9.29 -8.12 0.58
N PHE A 295 8.17 -7.43 0.82
CA PHE A 295 7.11 -7.24 -0.16
C PHE A 295 6.72 -5.76 -0.34
N SER A 296 6.27 -5.41 -1.54
CA SER A 296 5.55 -4.15 -1.79
C SER A 296 4.33 -4.38 -2.65
N ILE A 297 3.26 -3.63 -2.37
CA ILE A 297 2.04 -3.61 -3.20
C ILE A 297 1.56 -2.16 -3.35
N LEU A 298 1.10 -1.81 -4.56
CA LEU A 298 0.45 -0.54 -4.83
C LEU A 298 -1.07 -0.75 -4.81
N MET A 299 -1.79 0.03 -4.00
CA MET A 299 -3.24 -0.05 -3.85
C MET A 299 -3.87 1.34 -3.79
N LYS A 300 -5.10 1.45 -4.24
CA LYS A 300 -5.97 2.59 -3.93
C LYS A 300 -6.64 2.36 -2.56
N PRO A 301 -7.12 3.41 -1.87
CA PRO A 301 -7.75 3.25 -0.55
C PRO A 301 -8.98 2.33 -0.54
N ASN A 302 -9.66 2.18 -1.66
CA ASN A 302 -10.80 1.28 -1.82
C ASN A 302 -10.39 -0.15 -2.20
N GLU A 303 -9.10 -0.49 -2.20
CA GLU A 303 -8.57 -1.79 -2.57
C GLU A 303 -7.90 -2.42 -1.35
N ILE A 304 -8.45 -3.52 -0.84
CA ILE A 304 -7.98 -4.17 0.38
C ILE A 304 -7.50 -5.58 0.07
N MET A 305 -6.26 -5.85 0.42
CA MET A 305 -5.66 -7.17 0.27
C MET A 305 -5.97 -8.05 1.49
N TYR A 306 -6.42 -9.27 1.21
CA TYR A 306 -6.61 -10.33 2.19
C TYR A 306 -5.68 -11.48 1.83
N PRO A 307 -4.53 -11.64 2.50
CA PRO A 307 -3.73 -12.84 2.38
C PRO A 307 -4.29 -13.98 3.24
N SER A 308 -3.97 -15.21 2.87
CA SER A 308 -4.32 -16.41 3.65
C SER A 308 -3.65 -16.50 5.03
N ALA A 309 -2.61 -15.69 5.24
CA ALA A 309 -1.94 -15.50 6.52
C ALA A 309 -1.27 -14.13 6.58
N ARG A 310 -0.89 -13.68 7.78
CA ARG A 310 -0.15 -12.43 7.97
C ARG A 310 1.20 -12.43 7.25
N PHE A 311 1.71 -11.24 6.95
CA PHE A 311 3.05 -11.09 6.35
C PHE A 311 4.15 -11.59 7.29
N LEU A 312 3.97 -11.38 8.60
CA LEU A 312 4.79 -11.98 9.64
C LEU A 312 3.87 -12.60 10.70
N ASP A 313 4.21 -13.80 11.14
CA ASP A 313 3.49 -14.49 12.22
C ASP A 313 4.49 -14.78 13.36
N ASN A 314 4.03 -14.80 14.61
CA ASN A 314 4.89 -14.95 15.78
C ASN A 314 5.66 -16.28 15.78
N ASP A 315 5.07 -17.32 15.17
CA ASP A 315 5.68 -18.64 15.04
C ASP A 315 6.45 -18.83 13.71
N GLY A 316 6.42 -17.85 12.80
CA GLY A 316 7.09 -17.85 11.49
C GLY A 316 6.51 -18.81 10.45
N LYS A 317 6.20 -20.05 10.87
CA LYS A 317 5.85 -21.26 10.11
C LYS A 317 4.58 -21.18 9.26
N ARG A 318 3.80 -20.11 9.38
CA ARG A 318 2.52 -19.91 8.66
C ARG A 318 2.44 -18.59 7.92
N SER A 319 3.50 -17.77 7.95
CA SER A 319 3.50 -16.44 7.32
C SER A 319 3.31 -16.53 5.80
N LEU A 320 2.69 -15.50 5.20
CA LEU A 320 2.61 -15.38 3.73
C LEU A 320 3.99 -15.45 3.10
N HIS A 321 4.99 -14.84 3.76
CA HIS A 321 6.37 -14.89 3.32
C HIS A 321 6.85 -16.34 3.13
N GLU A 322 6.65 -17.22 4.12
CA GLU A 322 7.04 -18.63 4.01
C GLU A 322 6.23 -19.39 2.97
N GLN A 323 4.93 -19.09 2.86
CA GLN A 323 4.09 -19.70 1.82
C GLN A 323 4.57 -19.37 0.40
N LEU A 324 5.13 -18.18 0.20
CA LEU A 324 5.65 -17.75 -1.11
C LEU A 324 7.11 -18.16 -1.36
N ARG A 325 7.80 -18.79 -0.39
CA ARG A 325 9.20 -19.25 -0.57
C ARG A 325 9.35 -20.40 -1.55
N HIS A 326 8.29 -21.17 -1.80
CA HIS A 326 8.34 -22.28 -2.75
C HIS A 326 8.42 -21.81 -4.21
N TYR A 327 8.13 -20.53 -4.46
CA TYR A 327 8.23 -19.91 -5.77
C TYR A 327 9.68 -19.55 -6.07
N ASP A 328 10.11 -19.81 -7.31
CA ASP A 328 11.49 -19.62 -7.74
C ASP A 328 11.95 -18.19 -7.49
N ALA A 329 13.21 -18.01 -7.10
CA ALA A 329 13.84 -16.72 -6.85
C ALA A 329 13.61 -15.66 -7.96
N THR A 330 13.41 -16.10 -9.20
CA THR A 330 13.14 -15.25 -10.37
C THR A 330 11.71 -14.72 -10.46
N GLU A 331 10.77 -15.33 -9.74
CA GLU A 331 9.35 -14.95 -9.71
C GLU A 331 9.17 -13.81 -8.69
N THR A 332 9.21 -12.58 -9.18
CA THR A 332 9.14 -11.39 -8.31
C THR A 332 7.76 -10.76 -8.28
N ARG A 333 6.84 -11.18 -9.16
CA ARG A 333 5.51 -10.60 -9.32
C ARG A 333 4.42 -11.64 -9.12
N PHE A 334 3.58 -11.40 -8.14
CA PHE A 334 2.47 -12.27 -7.80
C PHE A 334 1.15 -11.56 -8.10
N GLU A 335 0.43 -12.03 -9.11
CA GLU A 335 -0.89 -11.50 -9.46
C GLU A 335 -1.95 -12.04 -8.50
N LEU A 336 -2.70 -11.13 -7.89
CA LEU A 336 -3.77 -11.44 -6.96
C LEU A 336 -5.13 -11.35 -7.66
N ALA A 337 -5.98 -12.35 -7.41
CA ALA A 337 -7.37 -12.29 -7.84
C ALA A 337 -8.09 -11.11 -7.18
N THR A 338 -8.79 -10.31 -7.98
CA THR A 338 -9.45 -9.08 -7.53
C THR A 338 -10.96 -9.18 -7.71
N PHE A 339 -11.71 -8.94 -6.65
CA PHE A 339 -13.17 -8.93 -6.64
C PHE A 339 -13.69 -7.50 -6.56
N ASN A 340 -14.58 -7.11 -7.47
CA ASN A 340 -15.26 -5.81 -7.43
C ASN A 340 -16.47 -5.88 -6.50
N VAL A 341 -16.22 -5.67 -5.21
CA VAL A 341 -17.20 -5.82 -4.13
C VAL A 341 -18.09 -4.60 -4.04
N CYS A 342 -19.40 -4.82 -3.95
CA CYS A 342 -20.39 -3.75 -3.87
C CYS A 342 -20.30 -3.05 -2.52
N PHE A 343 -19.95 -1.77 -2.56
CA PHE A 343 -19.84 -0.93 -1.38
C PHE A 343 -21.22 -0.48 -0.91
N ASP A 344 -21.44 -0.60 0.40
CA ASP A 344 -22.63 -0.11 1.10
C ASP A 344 -22.17 0.71 2.30
N GLU A 345 -22.51 2.00 2.30
CA GLU A 345 -22.14 2.98 3.33
C GLU A 345 -22.65 2.61 4.73
N ARG A 346 -23.70 1.78 4.82
CA ARG A 346 -24.30 1.38 6.10
C ARG A 346 -23.55 0.24 6.79
N LYS A 347 -22.66 -0.44 6.07
CA LYS A 347 -21.95 -1.63 6.54
C LYS A 347 -20.49 -1.33 6.81
N LYS A 348 -19.86 -2.04 7.75
CA LYS A 348 -18.40 -1.98 7.91
C LYS A 348 -17.72 -2.72 6.77
N LEU A 349 -16.45 -2.48 6.50
CA LEU A 349 -15.70 -3.24 5.50
C LEU A 349 -15.57 -4.72 5.93
N LEU A 350 -14.86 -5.53 5.14
CA LEU A 350 -14.70 -6.98 5.31
C LEU A 350 -15.99 -7.77 5.01
N MET A 351 -16.39 -8.67 5.93
CA MET A 351 -17.43 -9.68 5.74
C MET A 351 -18.85 -9.13 5.60
N ASP A 352 -19.09 -7.84 5.87
CA ASP A 352 -20.43 -7.28 5.72
C ASP A 352 -20.75 -6.98 4.24
N HIS A 353 -19.73 -6.81 3.39
CA HIS A 353 -19.86 -6.70 1.93
C HIS A 353 -19.53 -8.03 1.28
N VAL A 354 -20.58 -8.81 1.05
CA VAL A 354 -20.49 -10.19 0.54
C VAL A 354 -20.62 -10.26 -0.99
N GLN A 355 -21.33 -9.30 -1.57
CA GLN A 355 -21.71 -9.32 -2.97
C GLN A 355 -20.66 -8.63 -3.83
N TYR A 356 -20.27 -9.27 -4.93
CA TYR A 356 -19.38 -8.70 -5.94
C TYR A 356 -19.97 -8.85 -7.34
N ASP A 357 -19.55 -7.98 -8.24
CA ASP A 357 -19.92 -8.03 -9.66
C ASP A 357 -18.78 -8.67 -10.47
N PRO A 358 -18.98 -9.87 -11.07
CA PRO A 358 -17.95 -10.54 -11.87
C PRO A 358 -17.77 -9.91 -13.26
N GLU A 359 -18.73 -9.13 -13.76
CA GLU A 359 -18.67 -8.52 -15.09
C GLU A 359 -17.86 -7.24 -15.10
N LEU A 360 -17.70 -6.59 -13.94
CA LEU A 360 -16.85 -5.43 -13.81
C LEU A 360 -15.37 -5.86 -13.91
N LYS A 361 -14.68 -5.45 -14.97
CA LYS A 361 -13.24 -5.68 -15.14
C LYS A 361 -12.43 -4.54 -14.55
N THR A 362 -11.31 -4.86 -13.91
CA THR A 362 -10.35 -3.85 -13.45
C THR A 362 -9.47 -3.39 -14.61
N ASN A 363 -9.07 -2.11 -14.57
CA ASN A 363 -8.20 -1.52 -15.60
C ASN A 363 -6.73 -1.98 -15.47
N TYR A 364 -6.37 -2.52 -14.32
CA TYR A 364 -5.05 -3.05 -14.01
C TYR A 364 -5.15 -4.29 -13.13
N LYS A 365 -4.06 -5.06 -13.10
CA LYS A 365 -3.90 -6.26 -12.27
C LYS A 365 -3.29 -5.88 -10.93
N MET A 366 -3.73 -6.53 -9.85
CA MET A 366 -3.12 -6.35 -8.53
C MET A 366 -1.87 -7.19 -8.42
N LEU A 367 -0.73 -6.55 -8.19
CA LEU A 367 0.57 -7.21 -8.14
C LEU A 367 1.23 -7.04 -6.77
N LEU A 368 1.46 -8.16 -6.09
CA LEU A 368 2.34 -8.23 -4.93
C LEU A 368 3.77 -8.48 -5.40
N HIS A 369 4.68 -7.56 -5.10
CA HIS A 369 6.08 -7.64 -5.53
C HIS A 369 6.95 -8.18 -4.40
N ARG A 370 7.75 -9.21 -4.68
CA ARG A 370 8.82 -9.69 -3.78
C ARG A 370 10.12 -8.97 -4.08
N LEU A 371 10.73 -8.39 -3.06
CA LEU A 371 11.84 -7.43 -3.15
C LEU A 371 13.20 -8.03 -2.77
N GLU A 372 13.27 -9.33 -2.52
CA GLU A 372 14.42 -9.95 -1.83
C GLU A 372 15.66 -10.21 -2.71
N LEU A 373 15.59 -9.96 -4.01
CA LEU A 373 16.71 -10.21 -4.93
C LEU A 373 16.87 -9.02 -5.88
N PRO A 374 18.10 -8.53 -6.13
CA PRO A 374 18.31 -7.47 -7.11
C PRO A 374 17.70 -7.93 -8.43
N PRO A 375 16.80 -7.15 -9.06
CA PRO A 375 16.18 -7.56 -10.31
C PRO A 375 17.32 -7.91 -11.28
N PRO A 376 17.29 -9.11 -11.88
CA PRO A 376 18.34 -9.55 -12.80
C PRO A 376 18.31 -8.63 -14.02
N ALA A 377 19.16 -7.61 -14.01
CA ALA A 377 19.09 -6.47 -14.91
C ALA A 377 17.73 -5.71 -14.87
N PRO A 378 17.70 -4.42 -15.22
CA PRO A 378 16.45 -3.71 -15.53
C PRO A 378 15.76 -4.24 -16.83
N MET A 379 16.19 -5.40 -17.34
CA MET A 379 15.83 -5.98 -18.65
C MET A 379 15.33 -7.43 -18.57
N ALA A 380 15.27 -8.08 -17.41
CA ALA A 380 14.66 -9.39 -17.32
C ALA A 380 13.13 -9.25 -17.38
N THR A 381 12.52 -10.07 -18.23
CA THR A 381 11.11 -10.40 -18.15
C THR A 381 10.83 -10.89 -16.74
N ASN A 382 10.20 -10.05 -15.91
CA ASN A 382 9.80 -10.47 -14.58
C ASN A 382 8.73 -11.55 -14.77
N ASN A 383 9.06 -12.78 -14.36
CA ASN A 383 8.10 -13.86 -14.38
C ASN A 383 6.97 -13.51 -13.41
N GLN A 384 5.78 -13.39 -13.98
CA GLN A 384 4.55 -13.12 -13.27
C GLN A 384 3.83 -14.44 -13.02
N VAL A 385 3.41 -14.66 -11.79
CA VAL A 385 2.68 -15.86 -11.38
C VAL A 385 1.31 -15.44 -10.86
N GLU A 386 0.26 -16.06 -11.36
CA GLU A 386 -1.07 -15.93 -10.80
C GLU A 386 -1.14 -16.71 -9.47
N LEU A 387 -1.43 -16.00 -8.38
CA LEU A 387 -1.63 -16.64 -7.09
C LEU A 387 -3.03 -17.24 -7.01
N ALA A 388 -3.09 -18.48 -6.55
CA ALA A 388 -4.35 -19.13 -6.26
C ALA A 388 -5.14 -18.33 -5.20
N LEU A 389 -6.47 -18.31 -5.34
CA LEU A 389 -7.40 -17.69 -4.36
C LEU A 389 -7.17 -18.17 -2.91
N SER A 390 -6.67 -19.39 -2.73
CA SER A 390 -6.31 -19.94 -1.42
C SER A 390 -5.12 -19.26 -0.74
N LYS A 391 -4.35 -18.46 -1.47
CA LYS A 391 -3.15 -17.75 -0.98
C LYS A 391 -3.43 -16.29 -0.65
N GLY A 392 -4.31 -15.65 -1.41
CA GLY A 392 -4.78 -14.31 -1.15
C GLY A 392 -5.69 -13.80 -2.24
N LEU A 393 -6.41 -12.72 -1.94
CA LEU A 393 -7.31 -12.02 -2.84
C LEU A 393 -7.34 -10.52 -2.50
N VAL A 394 -7.87 -9.71 -3.40
CA VAL A 394 -8.09 -8.27 -3.20
C VAL A 394 -9.56 -7.95 -3.35
N HIS A 395 -10.14 -7.21 -2.42
CA HIS A 395 -11.44 -6.58 -2.62
C HIS A 395 -11.25 -5.15 -3.10
N ARG A 396 -11.86 -4.83 -4.24
CA ARG A 396 -12.02 -3.48 -4.72
C ARG A 396 -13.45 -3.03 -4.47
N TYR A 397 -13.64 -2.13 -3.52
CA TYR A 397 -14.95 -1.61 -3.16
C TYR A 397 -15.41 -0.59 -4.22
N VAL A 398 -16.56 -0.86 -4.83
CA VAL A 398 -17.14 -0.07 -5.94
C VAL A 398 -18.63 0.16 -5.74
N ASP A 399 -19.15 1.22 -6.36
CA ASP A 399 -20.60 1.44 -6.45
C ASP A 399 -21.20 0.54 -7.55
N CYS A 400 -21.87 -0.54 -7.16
CA CYS A 400 -22.54 -1.47 -8.08
C CYS A 400 -23.85 -0.85 -8.63
N VAL A 401 -23.74 0.10 -9.56
CA VAL A 401 -24.90 0.79 -10.16
C VAL A 401 -25.53 -0.04 -11.28
N LYS A 402 -24.74 -0.88 -11.97
CA LYS A 402 -25.19 -1.72 -13.09
C LYS A 402 -24.77 -3.16 -12.83
N VAL A 403 -25.63 -3.89 -12.14
CA VAL A 403 -25.43 -5.33 -11.95
C VAL A 403 -25.49 -6.01 -13.32
N GLY A 404 -24.45 -6.79 -13.63
CA GLY A 404 -24.37 -7.58 -14.84
C GLY A 404 -25.54 -8.54 -15.08
N LYS A 405 -25.57 -9.17 -16.26
CA LYS A 405 -26.56 -10.20 -16.59
C LYS A 405 -26.50 -11.39 -15.65
N ASP A 406 -25.28 -11.74 -15.20
CA ASP A 406 -25.04 -12.85 -14.28
C ASP A 406 -25.41 -12.52 -12.82
N GLY A 407 -25.72 -11.25 -12.52
CA GLY A 407 -26.10 -10.83 -11.18
C GLY A 407 -24.91 -10.56 -10.26
N LEU A 408 -25.22 -10.42 -8.96
CA LEU A 408 -24.20 -10.32 -7.92
C LEU A 408 -23.87 -11.70 -7.37
N HIS A 409 -22.58 -11.98 -7.22
CA HIS A 409 -22.07 -13.24 -6.69
C HIS A 409 -21.58 -13.06 -5.25
N ASP A 410 -21.64 -14.14 -4.47
CA ASP A 410 -21.06 -14.19 -3.13
C ASP A 410 -19.60 -14.65 -3.23
N TRP A 411 -18.65 -13.77 -2.90
CA TRP A 411 -17.22 -14.08 -3.03
C TRP A 411 -16.78 -15.19 -2.05
N ARG A 412 -17.50 -15.39 -0.93
CA ARG A 412 -17.15 -16.37 0.11
C ARG A 412 -17.24 -17.80 -0.41
N ASN A 413 -18.07 -18.04 -1.44
CA ASN A 413 -18.19 -19.35 -2.07
C ASN A 413 -16.89 -19.81 -2.75
N GLY A 414 -16.00 -18.88 -3.12
CA GLY A 414 -14.71 -19.18 -3.73
C GLY A 414 -13.56 -19.34 -2.72
N VAL A 415 -13.80 -19.13 -1.44
CA VAL A 415 -12.76 -19.05 -0.41
C VAL A 415 -12.83 -20.27 0.51
N ARG A 416 -11.66 -20.84 0.83
CA ARG A 416 -11.56 -21.99 1.73
C ARG A 416 -11.93 -21.60 3.16
N GLU A 417 -12.46 -22.56 3.92
CA GLU A 417 -12.94 -22.34 5.29
C GLU A 417 -11.85 -21.84 6.26
N ASP A 418 -10.62 -22.36 6.15
CA ASP A 418 -9.48 -21.92 6.96
C ASP A 418 -9.09 -20.47 6.66
N PHE A 419 -9.14 -20.06 5.39
CA PHE A 419 -8.92 -18.68 5.00
C PHE A 419 -10.07 -17.77 5.48
N MET A 420 -11.31 -18.22 5.41
CA MET A 420 -12.45 -17.47 5.97
C MET A 420 -12.31 -17.24 7.48
N GLN A 421 -11.88 -18.25 8.24
CA GLN A 421 -11.61 -18.12 9.68
C GLN A 421 -10.50 -17.09 9.97
N HIS A 422 -9.49 -17.00 9.10
CA HIS A 422 -8.45 -15.97 9.22
C HIS A 422 -9.03 -14.56 8.99
N ILE A 423 -9.84 -14.36 7.95
CA ILE A 423 -10.49 -13.07 7.67
C ILE A 423 -11.45 -12.69 8.82
N ASP A 424 -12.19 -13.64 9.40
CA ASP A 424 -13.05 -13.39 10.57
C ASP A 424 -12.23 -12.98 11.81
N THR A 425 -11.07 -13.60 12.02
CA THR A 425 -10.15 -13.22 13.09
C THR A 425 -9.63 -11.80 12.86
N LEU A 426 -9.23 -11.47 11.63
CA LEU A 426 -8.80 -10.14 11.23
C LEU A 426 -9.90 -9.09 11.46
N ARG A 427 -11.15 -9.42 11.14
CA ARG A 427 -12.31 -8.57 11.39
C ARG A 427 -12.47 -8.24 12.86
N ASN A 428 -12.52 -9.25 13.72
CA ASN A 428 -12.66 -9.05 15.16
C ASN A 428 -11.53 -8.19 15.71
N GLU A 429 -10.34 -8.32 15.15
CA GLU A 429 -9.16 -7.56 15.52
C GLU A 429 -9.19 -6.09 15.11
N VAL A 430 -9.77 -5.77 13.96
CA VAL A 430 -9.97 -4.41 13.46
C VAL A 430 -11.13 -3.74 14.18
N ASP A 431 -12.19 -4.49 14.48
CA ASP A 431 -13.34 -4.00 15.27
C ASP A 431 -12.97 -3.59 16.70
N LEU A 432 -11.82 -4.04 17.22
CA LEU A 432 -11.27 -3.58 18.49
C LEU A 432 -10.44 -2.29 18.38
N LEU A 433 -10.02 -1.91 17.17
CA LEU A 433 -9.19 -0.73 16.89
C LEU A 433 -10.02 0.51 16.50
N ILE A 434 -11.26 0.30 16.08
CA ILE A 434 -12.26 1.32 15.77
C ILE A 434 -13.11 1.56 17.01
#